data_AF-A0A3B8TMV3-F1
#
_entry.id   AF-A0A3B8TMV3-F1
#
_cell.length_a   1.000
_cell.length_b   1.000
_cell.length_c   1.000
_cell.angle_alpha   90.00
_cell.angle_beta   90.00
_cell.angle_gamma   90.00
#
_symmetry.space_group_name_H-M   'P 1'
#
loop_
_entity.id
_entity.type
_entity.pdbx_description
1 polymer ?
#
loop_
_entity_poly.entity_id
_entity_poly.type
_entity_poly.pdbx_seq_one_letter_code
_entity_poly.pdbx_strand_id
1 'polypeptide(L)'
;MIVGSRGSTLALWQAHCVCDGLGLDHGAVRVIYTAGDKDTSSALHSFGTVGVFTKALDEALLNGEIDLAVHSLKDYPTQPPEDLAIVACLRRDDHRDVFIPGSQDD
;
A
#
# COMPACT_ATOMS: atom_id res chain seq x y z
N MET A 1 14.83 1.07 -11.54
CA MET A 1 14.10 1.28 -10.28
C MET A 1 12.84 0.42 -10.32
N ILE A 2 12.59 -0.36 -9.28
CA ILE A 2 11.43 -1.23 -9.10
C ILE A 2 10.60 -0.67 -7.96
N VAL A 3 9.32 -0.38 -8.22
CA VAL A 3 8.39 0.18 -7.23
C VAL A 3 7.47 -0.93 -6.73
N GLY A 4 7.58 -1.30 -5.45
CA GLY A 4 6.71 -2.27 -4.82
C GLY A 4 5.37 -1.68 -4.40
N SER A 5 4.29 -2.41 -4.68
CA SER A 5 2.93 -2.06 -4.20
C SER A 5 2.10 -3.31 -3.94
N ARG A 6 0.97 -3.15 -3.25
CA ARG A 6 -0.07 -4.19 -3.13
C ARG A 6 -0.85 -4.34 -4.43
N GLY A 7 -1.54 -5.47 -4.59
CA GLY A 7 -2.26 -5.81 -5.82
C GLY A 7 -3.66 -5.20 -5.98
N SER A 8 -4.17 -4.44 -5.00
CA SER A 8 -5.51 -3.84 -5.11
C SER A 8 -5.52 -2.70 -6.12
N THR A 9 -6.67 -2.44 -6.76
CA THR A 9 -6.81 -1.37 -7.77
C THR A 9 -6.35 -0.01 -7.24
N LEU A 10 -6.69 0.32 -5.99
CA LEU A 10 -6.27 1.57 -5.36
C LEU A 10 -4.76 1.61 -5.10
N ALA A 11 -4.16 0.51 -4.65
CA ALA A 11 -2.71 0.45 -4.40
C ALA A 11 -1.89 0.56 -5.68
N LEU A 12 -2.35 -0.04 -6.78
CA LEU A 12 -1.73 0.12 -8.10
C LEU A 12 -1.86 1.56 -8.60
N TRP A 13 -3.03 2.18 -8.45
CA TRP A 13 -3.21 3.58 -8.78
C TRP A 13 -2.25 4.50 -8.00
N GLN A 14 -2.09 4.27 -6.69
CA GLN A 14 -1.13 5.03 -5.86
C GLN A 14 0.31 4.85 -6.33
N ALA A 15 0.70 3.63 -6.71
CA ALA A 15 2.04 3.35 -7.24
C ALA A 15 2.28 4.03 -8.59
N HIS A 16 1.28 4.05 -9.48
CA HIS A 16 1.37 4.78 -10.74
C HIS A 16 1.54 6.28 -10.52
N CYS A 17 0.83 6.88 -9.57
CA CYS A 17 1.04 8.29 -9.22
C CYS A 17 2.48 8.58 -8.76
N VAL A 18 3.10 7.65 -8.03
CA VAL A 18 4.51 7.76 -7.66
C VAL A 18 5.42 7.63 -8.89
N CYS A 19 5.16 6.66 -9.78
CA CYS A 19 5.90 6.51 -11.04
C CYS A 19 5.83 7.79 -11.88
N ASP A 20 4.65 8.38 -12.04
CA ASP A 20 4.46 9.63 -12.78
C ASP A 20 5.29 10.77 -12.19
N GLY A 21 5.28 10.92 -10.86
CA GLY A 21 6.07 11.93 -10.16
C GLY A 21 7.59 11.74 -10.28
N LEU A 22 8.05 10.50 -10.50
CA LEU A 22 9.45 10.13 -10.69
C LEU A 22 9.87 10.05 -12.18
N GLY A 23 8.93 10.19 -13.12
CA GLY A 23 9.18 10.01 -14.55
C GLY A 23 9.48 8.56 -14.95
N LEU A 24 8.93 7.59 -14.22
CA LEU A 24 9.08 6.16 -14.46
C LEU A 24 7.91 5.59 -15.27
N ASP A 25 8.17 4.55 -16.06
CA ASP A 25 7.12 3.77 -16.71
C ASP A 25 6.32 2.95 -15.68
N HIS A 26 5.02 2.76 -15.92
CA HIS A 26 4.15 1.99 -15.01
C HIS A 26 4.56 0.51 -14.91
N GLY A 27 5.26 -0.03 -15.91
CA GLY A 27 5.89 -1.34 -15.87
C GLY A 27 7.02 -1.48 -14.83
N ALA A 28 7.46 -0.39 -14.21
CA ALA A 28 8.36 -0.43 -13.05
C ALA A 28 7.66 -0.94 -11.77
N VAL A 29 6.33 -0.99 -11.75
CA VAL A 29 5.57 -1.46 -10.59
C VAL A 29 5.61 -2.98 -10.49
N ARG A 30 5.99 -3.48 -9.31
CA ARG A 30 5.96 -4.91 -8.95
C ARG A 30 4.97 -5.13 -7.82
N VAL A 31 4.02 -6.03 -8.06
CA VAL A 31 3.04 -6.43 -7.04
C VAL A 31 3.70 -7.37 -6.04
N ILE A 32 3.68 -6.99 -4.77
CA ILE A 32 4.10 -7.82 -3.64
C ILE A 32 2.84 -8.33 -2.95
N TYR A 33 2.67 -9.66 -2.95
CA TYR A 33 1.50 -10.30 -2.36
C TYR A 33 1.68 -10.45 -0.86
N THR A 34 0.72 -9.95 -0.08
CA THR A 34 0.71 -10.14 1.37
C THR A 34 -0.13 -11.37 1.76
N ALA A 35 0.09 -11.92 2.95
CA ALA A 35 -0.78 -12.97 3.48
C ALA A 35 -2.24 -12.49 3.66
N GLY A 36 -2.44 -11.19 3.93
CA GLY A 36 -3.76 -10.57 4.05
C GLY A 36 -4.49 -10.37 2.72
N ASP A 37 -3.80 -10.45 1.57
CA ASP A 37 -4.46 -10.41 0.24
C ASP A 37 -5.02 -11.78 -0.16
N LYS A 38 -4.59 -12.87 0.51
CA LYS A 38 -5.02 -14.25 0.23
C LYS A 38 -6.28 -14.68 1.00
N ASP A 39 -6.71 -13.92 2.00
CA ASP A 39 -7.86 -14.29 2.83
C ASP A 39 -8.85 -13.13 2.94
N THR A 40 -9.86 -13.15 2.06
CA THR A 40 -10.99 -12.21 2.03
C THR A 40 -12.16 -12.66 2.91
N SER A 41 -12.04 -13.79 3.62
CA SER A 41 -13.13 -14.41 4.40
C SER A 41 -13.10 -14.06 5.88
N SER A 42 -11.91 -13.77 6.39
CA SER A 42 -11.67 -13.42 7.79
C SER A 42 -11.87 -11.93 8.03
N ALA A 43 -12.64 -11.57 9.05
CA ALA A 43 -12.84 -10.16 9.42
C ALA A 43 -11.49 -9.47 9.67
N LEU A 44 -11.31 -8.23 9.18
CA LEU A 44 -10.07 -7.44 9.36
C LEU A 44 -9.61 -7.39 10.83
N HIS A 45 -10.57 -7.43 11.77
CA HIS A 45 -10.34 -7.39 13.22
C HIS A 45 -9.73 -8.68 13.81
N SER A 46 -9.75 -9.78 13.04
CA SER A 46 -9.14 -11.07 13.39
C SER A 46 -7.66 -11.14 12.98
N PHE A 47 -7.24 -10.31 12.02
CA PHE A 47 -5.83 -10.07 11.74
C PHE A 47 -5.28 -9.16 12.83
N GLY A 48 -4.78 -9.78 13.89
CA GLY A 48 -4.10 -9.05 14.95
C GLY A 48 -3.03 -8.14 14.37
N THR A 49 -3.11 -6.87 14.74
CA THR A 49 -2.02 -5.89 14.75
C THR A 49 -1.65 -5.29 13.39
N VAL A 50 -1.75 -3.95 13.33
CA VAL A 50 -0.92 -3.02 12.55
C VAL A 50 0.40 -3.69 12.13
N GLY A 51 0.54 -4.07 10.86
CA GLY A 51 1.78 -4.70 10.36
C GLY A 51 1.62 -5.82 9.33
N VAL A 52 0.45 -6.47 9.22
CA VAL A 52 0.27 -7.59 8.25
C VAL A 52 0.42 -7.14 6.79
N PHE A 53 0.01 -5.90 6.48
CA PHE A 53 0.08 -5.36 5.12
C PHE A 53 1.41 -4.70 4.77
N THR A 54 2.17 -4.25 5.77
CA THR A 54 3.44 -3.54 5.55
C THR A 54 4.61 -4.49 5.53
N LYS A 55 4.60 -5.52 6.38
CA LYS A 55 5.72 -6.43 6.58
C LYS A 55 6.25 -7.08 5.29
N ALA A 56 5.38 -7.49 4.36
CA ALA A 56 5.83 -8.11 3.12
C ALA A 56 6.52 -7.11 2.16
N LEU A 57 6.05 -5.86 2.11
CA LEU A 57 6.69 -4.80 1.33
C LEU A 57 8.00 -4.37 2.00
N ASP A 58 8.02 -4.27 3.32
CA ASP A 58 9.21 -3.97 4.12
C ASP A 58 10.29 -5.04 3.90
N GLU A 59 9.92 -6.32 3.96
CA GLU A 59 10.82 -7.46 3.69
C GLU A 59 11.34 -7.43 2.25
N ALA A 60 10.49 -7.17 1.26
CA ALA A 60 10.90 -7.06 -0.14
C ALA A 60 11.89 -5.90 -0.34
N LEU A 61 11.69 -4.77 0.35
CA LEU A 61 12.58 -3.62 0.29
C LEU A 61 13.94 -3.93 0.96
N LEU A 62 13.92 -4.54 2.15
CA LEU A 62 15.13 -4.93 2.88
C LEU A 62 15.95 -6.01 2.16
N ASN A 63 15.28 -6.92 1.43
CA ASN A 63 15.94 -7.95 0.62
C ASN A 63 16.44 -7.43 -0.74
N GLY A 64 16.16 -6.17 -1.09
CA GLY A 64 16.54 -5.58 -2.37
C GLY A 64 15.72 -6.10 -3.57
N GLU A 65 14.53 -6.65 -3.34
CA GLU A 65 13.62 -7.11 -4.40
C GLU A 65 12.88 -5.94 -5.08
N ILE A 66 12.73 -4.84 -4.34
CA ILE A 66 12.17 -3.56 -4.77
C ILE A 66 13.07 -2.42 -4.28
N ASP A 67 13.05 -1.28 -4.95
CA ASP A 67 13.85 -0.10 -4.59
C ASP A 67 13.05 0.92 -3.77
N LEU A 68 11.71 0.88 -3.88
CA LEU A 68 10.79 1.78 -3.19
C LEU A 68 9.49 1.02 -2.87
N ALA A 69 8.93 1.20 -1.68
CA ALA A 69 7.61 0.68 -1.32
C ALA A 69 6.57 1.81 -1.27
N VAL A 70 5.39 1.59 -1.87
CA VAL A 70 4.27 2.56 -1.86
C VAL A 70 3.16 2.05 -0.95
N HIS A 71 2.76 2.90 -0.01
CA HIS A 71 1.71 2.61 0.96
C HIS A 71 0.65 3.73 1.00
N SER A 72 -0.58 3.34 1.33
CA SER A 72 -1.51 4.27 1.95
C SER A 72 -1.00 4.60 3.36
N LEU A 73 -0.70 5.87 3.64
CA LEU A 73 -0.05 6.27 4.88
C LEU A 73 -0.83 5.88 6.15
N LYS A 74 -2.17 5.81 6.07
CA LYS A 74 -3.03 5.36 7.17
C LYS A 74 -2.77 3.91 7.60
N ASP A 75 -2.22 3.09 6.71
CA ASP A 75 -1.97 1.67 6.91
C ASP A 75 -0.51 1.39 7.32
N TYR A 76 0.35 2.42 7.34
CA TYR A 76 1.76 2.29 7.71
C TYR A 76 1.95 2.46 9.23
N PRO A 77 2.82 1.66 9.89
CA PRO A 77 3.05 1.78 11.33
C PRO A 77 3.58 3.17 11.68
N THR A 78 3.19 3.66 12.86
CA THR A 78 3.63 4.97 13.38
C THR A 78 5.13 4.99 13.67
N GLN A 79 5.72 3.83 13.97
CA GLN A 79 7.15 3.63 14.07
C GLN A 79 7.59 2.74 12.91
N PRO A 80 8.31 3.30 11.91
CA PRO A 80 8.95 2.50 10.88
C PRO A 80 9.96 1.51 11.49
N PRO A 81 10.24 0.37 10.83
CA PRO A 81 11.38 -0.46 11.16
C PRO A 81 12.68 0.35 11.17
N GLU A 82 13.65 0.00 12.03
CA GLU A 82 14.88 0.77 12.25
C GLU A 82 15.67 1.05 10.95
N ASP A 83 15.65 0.10 10.01
CA ASP A 83 16.36 0.18 8.74
C ASP A 83 15.57 0.85 7.61
N LEU A 84 14.33 1.27 7.86
CA LEU A 84 13.43 1.85 6.87
C LEU A 84 12.98 3.27 7.27
N ALA A 85 12.77 4.12 6.27
CA ALA A 85 12.31 5.48 6.49
C ALA A 85 11.26 5.86 5.44
N ILE A 86 10.30 6.70 5.85
CA ILE A 86 9.41 7.40 4.91
C ILE A 86 10.22 8.52 4.27
N VAL A 87 10.62 8.34 3.01
CA VAL A 87 11.47 9.30 2.28
C VAL A 87 10.66 10.37 1.54
N ALA A 88 9.39 10.12 1.26
CA ALA A 88 8.52 11.04 0.53
C ALA A 88 7.04 10.78 0.82
N CYS A 89 6.23 11.82 0.64
CA CYS A 89 4.78 11.73 0.64
C CYS A 89 4.25 12.46 -0.60
N LEU A 90 3.31 11.84 -1.32
CA LEU A 90 2.54 12.55 -2.34
C LEU A 90 1.68 13.64 -1.71
N ARG A 91 1.21 14.58 -2.53
CA ARG A 91 0.23 15.59 -2.10
C ARG A 91 -1.00 14.87 -1.54
N ARG A 92 -1.42 15.27 -0.34
CA ARG A 92 -2.60 14.71 0.33
C ARG A 92 -3.87 15.02 -0.47
N ASP A 93 -4.65 13.99 -0.73
CA ASP A 93 -6.00 14.12 -1.31
C ASP A 93 -7.03 14.49 -0.22
N ASP A 94 -8.31 14.55 -0.58
CA ASP A 94 -9.40 14.74 0.38
C ASP A 94 -9.34 13.69 1.50
N HIS A 95 -9.34 14.17 2.74
CA HIS A 95 -9.20 13.36 3.94
C HIS A 95 -10.55 13.07 4.61
N ARG A 96 -11.65 13.59 4.07
CA ARG A 96 -12.98 13.45 4.64
C ARG A 96 -13.54 12.07 4.33
N ASP A 97 -14.26 11.52 5.30
CA ASP A 97 -15.07 10.33 5.07
C ASP A 97 -16.27 10.67 4.17
N VAL A 98 -16.71 9.69 3.38
CA VAL A 98 -17.86 9.82 2.48
C VAL A 98 -18.94 8.85 2.93
N PHE A 99 -20.16 9.36 3.12
CA PHE A 99 -21.33 8.52 3.34
C PHE A 99 -21.78 7.92 2.00
N ILE A 100 -21.78 6.59 1.91
CA ILE A 100 -22.32 5.85 0.77
C ILE A 100 -23.67 5.26 1.22
N PRO A 101 -24.82 5.84 0.81
CA PRO A 101 -26.12 5.24 1.10
C PRO A 101 -26.21 3.88 0.41
N GLY A 102 -26.80 2.89 1.08
CA GLY A 102 -27.16 1.63 0.42
C GLY A 102 -28.12 1.88 -0.73
N SER A 103 -28.02 1.10 -1.80
CA SER A 103 -29.08 1.05 -2.81
C SER A 103 -30.37 0.59 -2.12
N GLN A 104 -31.43 1.40 -2.18
CA GLN A 104 -32.76 0.86 -1.97
C GLN A 104 -33.08 0.05 -3.23
N ASP A 105 -32.87 -1.25 -3.14
CA ASP A 105 -33.52 -2.18 -4.07
C ASP A 105 -34.99 -2.24 -3.64
N ASP A 106 -35.84 -1.47 -4.31
CA ASP A 106 -37.31 -1.69 -4.33
C ASP A 106 -37.65 -2.85 -5.28
#